data_AF-A0A815SQU0-F1
#
_entry.id   AF-A0A815SQU0-F1
#
_cell.length_a   1.000
_cell.length_b   1.000
_cell.length_c   1.000
_cell.angle_alpha   90.00
_cell.angle_beta   90.00
_cell.angle_gamma   90.00
#
_symmetry.space_group_name_H-M   'P 1'
#
loop_
_entity.id
_entity.type
_entity.pdbx_description
1 polymer ?
#
loop_
_entity_poly.entity_id
_entity_poly.type
_entity_poly.pdbx_seq_one_letter_code
_entity_poly.pdbx_strand_id
1 'polypeptide(L)'
;LSAAGWCYQCDSRDPNCLISIDTVAMAYHKTPCNGQCYIRVKGSLMSRGCSWEYGYMQTQVSYRALFDQDAMWIFCDTALCNANANTSA
;
A
#
# COMPACT_ATOMS: atom_id res chain seq x y z
N LEU A 1 7.96 6.03 16.33
CA LEU A 1 7.71 5.29 15.06
C LEU A 1 6.20 5.27 14.89
N SER A 2 5.68 6.00 13.91
CA SER A 2 4.24 6.01 13.65
C SER A 2 3.90 4.74 12.87
N ALA A 3 2.91 3.99 13.32
CA ALA A 3 2.35 2.87 12.57
C ALA A 3 1.16 3.37 11.74
N ALA A 4 0.95 2.81 10.55
CA ALA A 4 -0.18 3.20 9.71
C ALA A 4 -1.54 2.98 10.40
N GLY A 5 -1.62 2.01 11.32
CA GLY A 5 -2.84 1.67 12.04
C GLY A 5 -3.81 0.87 11.19
N TRP A 6 -4.10 1.31 9.96
CA TRP A 6 -4.97 0.63 9.00
C TRP A 6 -4.45 0.77 7.56
N CYS A 7 -4.59 -0.29 6.77
CA CYS A 7 -4.24 -0.30 5.34
C CYS A 7 -5.34 -0.92 4.50
N TYR A 8 -5.45 -0.52 3.23
CA TYR A 8 -6.24 -1.27 2.28
C TYR A 8 -5.59 -2.61 1.96
N GLN A 9 -6.40 -3.66 1.83
CA GLN A 9 -5.95 -5.01 1.52
C GLN A 9 -6.76 -5.58 0.35
N CYS A 10 -6.08 -5.83 -0.77
CA CYS A 10 -6.66 -6.44 -1.96
C CYS A 10 -5.56 -6.99 -2.89
N ASP A 11 -5.95 -7.81 -3.86
CA ASP A 11 -5.08 -8.23 -4.96
C ASP A 11 -5.84 -8.22 -6.29
N SER A 12 -5.14 -8.51 -7.40
CA SER A 12 -5.68 -8.48 -8.75
C SER A 12 -6.86 -9.42 -9.03
N ARG A 13 -7.23 -10.30 -8.09
CA ARG A 13 -8.45 -11.13 -8.17
C ARG A 13 -9.69 -10.36 -7.69
N ASP A 14 -9.49 -9.30 -6.90
CA ASP A 14 -10.55 -8.39 -6.51
C ASP A 14 -10.72 -7.32 -7.60
N PRO A 15 -11.90 -7.22 -8.24
CA PRO A 15 -12.16 -6.24 -9.30
C PRO A 15 -12.01 -4.79 -8.83
N ASN A 16 -12.02 -4.53 -7.52
CA ASN A 16 -11.84 -3.20 -6.95
C ASN A 16 -10.37 -2.87 -6.65
N CYS A 17 -9.44 -3.84 -6.80
CA CYS A 17 -8.01 -3.63 -6.57
C CYS A 17 -7.34 -2.95 -7.78
N LEU A 18 -7.79 -1.74 -8.07
CA LEU A 18 -7.37 -0.93 -9.20
C LEU A 18 -6.33 0.12 -8.80
N ILE A 19 -5.77 0.83 -9.78
CA ILE A 19 -4.75 1.88 -9.62
C ILE A 19 -5.22 2.99 -8.66
N SER A 20 -6.50 3.35 -8.72
CA SER A 20 -7.17 4.24 -7.78
C SER A 20 -8.24 3.44 -7.06
N ILE A 21 -8.21 3.43 -5.74
CA ILE A 21 -9.28 2.84 -4.95
C ILE A 21 -10.49 3.78 -4.98
N ASP A 22 -11.64 3.25 -5.38
CA ASP A 22 -12.91 3.85 -4.98
C ASP A 22 -13.10 3.59 -3.48
N THR A 23 -12.88 4.64 -2.69
CA THR A 23 -12.93 4.56 -1.22
C THR A 23 -14.30 4.13 -0.68
N VAL A 24 -15.37 4.30 -1.47
CA VAL A 24 -16.73 3.86 -1.14
C VAL A 24 -16.86 2.36 -1.39
N ALA A 25 -16.40 1.87 -2.54
CA ALA A 25 -16.43 0.45 -2.89
C ALA A 25 -15.53 -0.41 -1.98
N MET A 26 -14.38 0.13 -1.55
CA MET A 26 -13.41 -0.58 -0.72
C MET A 26 -13.50 -0.25 0.78
N ALA A 27 -14.64 0.28 1.25
CA ALA A 27 -14.84 0.62 2.67
C ALA A 27 -14.58 -0.58 3.61
N TYR A 28 -14.81 -1.81 3.13
CA TYR A 28 -14.66 -3.07 3.88
C TYR A 28 -13.30 -3.74 3.72
N HIS A 29 -12.44 -3.26 2.84
CA HIS A 29 -11.17 -3.92 2.51
C HIS A 29 -10.02 -3.27 3.28
N LYS A 30 -10.25 -3.02 4.57
CA LYS A 30 -9.30 -2.37 5.48
C LYS A 30 -8.87 -3.38 6.54
N THR A 31 -7.57 -3.48 6.77
CA THR A 31 -6.99 -4.38 7.77
C THR A 31 -6.18 -3.58 8.79
N PRO A 32 -6.22 -3.92 10.10
CA PRO A 32 -5.36 -3.28 11.08
C PRO A 32 -3.90 -3.60 10.74
N CYS A 33 -3.05 -2.60 10.82
CA CYS A 33 -1.65 -2.69 10.46
C CYS A 33 -0.79 -1.97 11.51
N ASN A 34 -0.05 -2.76 12.29
CA ASN A 34 0.98 -2.24 13.20
C ASN A 34 2.26 -1.83 12.45
N GLY A 35 2.21 -1.94 11.12
CA GLY A 35 3.32 -1.80 10.19
C GLY A 35 3.21 -0.55 9.31
N GLN A 36 3.61 -0.75 8.06
CA GLN A 36 3.47 0.20 6.96
C GLN A 36 2.48 -0.36 5.95
N CYS A 37 1.77 0.48 5.21
CA CYS A 37 1.02 0.01 4.07
C CYS A 37 1.92 -0.16 2.86
N TYR A 38 1.56 -1.06 1.97
CA TYR A 38 2.21 -1.20 0.67
C TYR A 38 1.21 -1.20 -0.49
N ILE A 39 1.74 -0.85 -1.65
CA ILE A 39 1.21 -1.11 -2.99
C ILE A 39 2.30 -1.86 -3.74
N ARG A 40 1.96 -2.98 -4.38
CA ARG A 40 2.86 -3.73 -5.25
C ARG A 40 2.26 -3.78 -6.64
N VAL A 41 3.07 -3.42 -7.64
CA VAL A 41 2.70 -3.47 -9.05
C VAL A 41 3.69 -4.36 -9.78
N LYS A 42 3.23 -5.46 -10.37
CA LYS A 42 4.02 -6.37 -11.21
C LYS A 42 3.32 -6.54 -12.56
N GLY A 43 3.77 -5.80 -13.58
CA GLY A 43 3.07 -5.73 -14.86
C GLY A 43 1.66 -5.15 -14.68
N SER A 44 0.62 -5.91 -15.06
CA SER A 44 -0.79 -5.53 -14.84
C SER A 44 -1.36 -5.97 -13.49
N LEU A 45 -0.58 -6.70 -12.68
CA LEU A 45 -1.02 -7.21 -11.38
C LEU A 45 -0.75 -6.17 -10.29
N MET A 46 -1.79 -5.84 -9.52
CA MET A 46 -1.69 -4.97 -8.36
C MET A 46 -2.06 -5.73 -7.08
N SER A 47 -1.36 -5.44 -6.00
CA SER A 47 -1.79 -5.83 -4.66
C SER A 47 -1.49 -4.75 -3.64
N ARG A 48 -2.29 -4.73 -2.58
CA ARG A 48 -2.21 -3.76 -1.48
C ARG A 48 -2.28 -4.52 -0.16
N GLY A 49 -1.61 -4.03 0.86
CA GLY A 49 -1.70 -4.65 2.17
C GLY A 49 -0.86 -3.98 3.24
N CYS A 50 -0.74 -4.68 4.36
CA CYS A 50 0.15 -4.34 5.45
C CYS A 50 1.51 -5.02 5.23
N SER A 51 2.57 -4.24 5.25
CA SER A 51 3.94 -4.73 5.31
C SER A 51 4.34 -4.96 6.76
N TRP A 52 4.88 -6.15 7.02
CA TRP A 52 5.52 -6.54 8.27
C TRP A 52 7.02 -6.21 8.28
N GLU A 53 7.58 -5.79 7.14
CA GLU A 53 8.96 -5.34 6.99
C GLU A 53 9.10 -3.92 7.56
N TYR A 54 8.97 -3.84 8.88
CA TYR A 54 9.07 -2.63 9.68
C TYR A 54 10.51 -2.10 9.65
N GLY A 55 10.90 -1.47 8.54
CA GLY A 55 12.30 -1.09 8.34
C GLY A 55 12.59 -0.25 7.11
N TYR A 56 11.73 -0.29 6.08
CA TYR A 56 12.00 0.45 4.84
C TYR A 56 11.83 1.98 4.98
N MET A 57 11.17 2.49 6.02
CA MET A 57 11.14 3.93 6.35
C MET A 57 11.74 4.23 7.72
N GLN A 58 12.85 3.58 8.09
CA GLN A 58 13.62 3.97 9.27
C GLN A 58 14.09 5.45 9.22
N THR A 59 14.20 6.01 8.02
CA THR A 59 14.30 7.45 7.78
C THR A 59 12.90 7.99 7.47
N GLN A 60 12.50 9.08 8.12
CA GLN A 60 11.17 9.72 8.16
C GLN A 60 10.54 10.14 6.80
N VAL A 61 10.48 9.25 5.82
CA VAL A 61 9.79 9.50 4.55
C VAL A 61 8.40 8.90 4.65
N SER A 62 7.35 9.71 4.46
CA SER A 62 5.96 9.24 4.45
C SER A 62 5.62 8.37 3.23
N TYR A 63 6.51 8.34 2.23
CA TYR A 63 6.40 7.54 1.01
C TYR A 63 7.78 7.05 0.55
N ARG A 64 7.86 5.77 0.14
CA ARG A 64 9.08 5.19 -0.44
C ARG A 64 8.72 4.20 -1.54
N ALA A 65 9.21 4.46 -2.75
CA ALA A 65 9.14 3.51 -3.85
C ALA A 65 10.44 2.67 -3.90
N LEU A 66 10.29 1.37 -4.12
CA LEU A 66 11.38 0.41 -4.35
C LEU A 66 11.08 -0.39 -5.60
N PHE A 67 12.09 -0.58 -6.43
CA PHE A 67 12.01 -1.46 -7.59
C PHE A 67 12.77 -2.74 -7.26
N ASP A 68 12.09 -3.87 -7.30
CA ASP A 68 12.67 -5.19 -7.08
C ASP A 68 12.30 -6.10 -8.24
N GLN A 69 13.32 -6.50 -9.01
CA GLN A 69 13.22 -7.36 -10.21
C GLN A 69 12.17 -6.85 -11.21
N ASP A 70 10.93 -7.35 -11.08
CA ASP A 70 9.79 -7.09 -11.98
C ASP A 70 8.66 -6.30 -11.29
N ALA A 71 8.84 -5.88 -10.05
CA ALA A 71 7.80 -5.28 -9.24
C ALA A 71 8.23 -3.92 -8.68
N MET A 72 7.32 -2.96 -8.79
CA MET A 72 7.39 -1.71 -8.06
C MET A 72 6.63 -1.86 -6.74
N TRP A 73 7.29 -1.60 -5.64
CA TRP A 73 6.72 -1.52 -4.31
C TRP A 73 6.64 -0.06 -3.89
N ILE A 74 5.53 0.35 -3.33
CA ILE A 74 5.34 1.69 -2.77
C ILE A 74 4.89 1.50 -1.33
N PHE A 75 5.66 2.03 -0.37
CA PHE A 75 5.36 1.96 1.06
C PHE A 75 4.93 3.33 1.57
N CYS A 76 4.08 3.33 2.60
CA CYS A 76 3.64 4.53 3.32
C CYS A 76 3.21 4.19 4.76
N ASP A 77 3.21 5.17 5.66
CA ASP A 77 3.11 4.95 7.13
C ASP A 77 1.93 5.69 7.79
N THR A 78 1.01 6.26 7.01
CA THR A 78 -0.23 6.87 7.51
C THR A 78 -1.45 5.97 7.25
N ALA A 79 -2.52 6.16 8.02
CA ALA A 79 -3.72 5.35 7.89
C ALA A 79 -4.31 5.43 6.48
N LEU A 80 -4.54 4.26 5.87
CA LEU A 80 -5.15 4.10 4.55
C LEU A 80 -4.41 4.82 3.42
N CYS A 81 -3.12 5.11 3.62
CA CYS A 81 -2.30 5.85 2.67
C CYS A 81 -2.16 5.14 1.33
N ASN A 82 -2.26 3.81 1.32
CA ASN A 82 -2.20 2.98 0.12
C ASN A 82 -3.55 2.95 -0.64
N ALA A 83 -4.26 4.08 -0.73
CA ALA A 83 -5.48 4.22 -1.54
C ALA A 83 -5.15 4.41 -3.03
N ASN A 84 -4.09 5.15 -3.32
CA ASN A 84 -3.76 5.59 -4.68
C ASN A 84 -2.35 5.15 -5.03
N ALA A 85 -2.18 4.43 -6.14
CA ALA A 85 -0.86 4.08 -6.66
C ALA A 85 -0.17 5.25 -7.37
N ASN A 86 -0.90 6.35 -7.57
CA ASN A 86 -0.43 7.57 -8.23
C ASN A 86 0.17 8.61 -7.27
N THR A 87 0.49 8.19 -6.04
CA THR A 87 1.16 9.00 -5.02
C THR A 87 2.62 9.19 -5.42
N SER A 88 2.78 9.96 -6.49
CA SER A 88 3.97 10.71 -6.82
C SER A 88 4.18 11.69 -5.66
N ALA A 89 5.36 11.65 -5.06
CA ALA A 89 5.91 12.84 -4.43
C ALA A 89 6.06 13.95 -5.49
#